data_AF-A0A3M7QLC8-F1
#
_entry.id   AF-A0A3M7QLC8-F1
#
_cell.length_a   1.000
_cell.length_b   1.000
_cell.length_c   1.000
_cell.angle_alpha   90.00
_cell.angle_beta   90.00
_cell.angle_gamma   90.00
#
_symmetry.space_group_name_H-M   'P 1'
#
loop_
_entity.id
_entity.type
_entity.pdbx_description
1 polymer ?
#
loop_
_entity_poly.entity_id
_entity_poly.type
_entity_poly.pdbx_seq_one_letter_code
_entity_poly.pdbx_strand_id
1 'polypeptide(L)'
;MVADWSRARAEIIRTIDPDTNEPKELVNLNLKKFHTEPIIENGEKLDAHDLNKLGKTIQHVGEYYMVRDGNDKKNCKLSRDECKQYLQRLQNKPWKKFDEMITDVFSIHLIKINNNNWKNSTCTCVDWLKNYKCSHTIAGAYRLNLVNFNDVFMDLPI
;
A
#
# COMPACT_ATOMS: atom_id res chain seq x y z
N MET A 1 5.96 -28.29 26.34
CA MET A 1 5.95 -26.82 26.16
C MET A 1 5.65 -26.37 24.72
N VAL A 2 5.07 -27.23 23.86
CA VAL A 2 4.65 -26.90 22.47
C VAL A 2 3.11 -26.90 22.32
N ALA A 3 2.40 -27.54 23.25
CA ALA A 3 0.94 -27.74 23.19
C ALA A 3 0.11 -26.48 23.47
N ASP A 4 0.62 -25.54 24.28
CA ASP A 4 -0.14 -24.33 24.63
C ASP A 4 -0.12 -23.30 23.49
N TRP A 5 0.97 -23.27 22.72
CA TRP A 5 1.13 -22.38 21.57
C TRP A 5 0.22 -22.77 20.39
N SER A 6 -0.04 -24.07 20.18
CA SER A 6 -0.92 -24.53 19.10
C SER A 6 -2.39 -24.29 19.41
N ARG A 7 -2.81 -24.35 20.68
CA ARG A 7 -4.19 -24.09 21.09
C ARG A 7 -4.59 -22.62 20.95
N ALA A 8 -3.66 -21.69 21.20
CA ALA A 8 -3.91 -20.25 21.07
C ALA A 8 -4.26 -19.79 19.64
N ARG A 9 -3.93 -20.60 18.63
CA ARG A 9 -4.14 -20.30 17.20
C ARG A 9 -5.12 -21.26 16.51
N ALA A 10 -5.68 -22.22 17.22
CA ALA A 10 -6.69 -23.12 16.66
C ALA A 10 -8.01 -22.36 16.51
N GLU A 11 -8.72 -22.55 15.39
CA GLU A 11 -10.06 -21.97 15.17
C GLU A 11 -11.08 -22.53 16.16
N ILE A 12 -10.86 -23.77 16.61
CA ILE A 12 -11.69 -24.49 17.58
C ILE A 12 -10.81 -24.87 18.77
N ILE A 13 -11.22 -24.45 19.96
CA ILE A 13 -10.62 -24.85 21.23
C ILE A 13 -11.43 -26.01 21.78
N ARG A 14 -10.77 -27.14 22.04
CA ARG A 14 -11.37 -28.25 22.78
C ARG A 14 -11.10 -28.05 24.27
N THR A 15 -12.16 -27.84 25.03
CA THR A 15 -12.13 -27.73 26.51
C THR A 15 -12.98 -28.84 27.12
N ILE A 16 -12.99 -28.94 28.44
CA ILE A 16 -13.92 -29.79 29.17
C ILE A 16 -14.95 -28.85 29.81
N ASP A 17 -16.23 -29.17 29.70
CA ASP A 17 -17.27 -28.44 30.39
C ASP A 17 -17.17 -28.72 31.90
N PRO A 18 -16.98 -27.71 32.76
CA PRO A 18 -16.76 -27.92 34.19
C PRO A 18 -17.99 -28.50 34.91
N ASP A 19 -19.18 -28.36 34.34
CA ASP A 19 -20.43 -28.80 34.97
C ASP A 19 -20.81 -30.23 34.56
N THR A 20 -20.49 -30.64 33.32
CA THR A 20 -20.85 -31.98 32.80
C THR A 20 -19.64 -32.92 32.65
N ASN A 21 -18.41 -32.39 32.77
CA ASN A 21 -17.16 -33.10 32.56
C ASN A 21 -17.01 -33.72 31.15
N GLU A 22 -17.78 -33.23 30.17
CA GLU A 22 -17.75 -33.68 28.78
C GLU A 22 -16.86 -32.79 27.91
N PRO A 23 -16.28 -33.31 26.81
CA PRO A 23 -15.55 -32.49 25.85
C PRO A 23 -16.46 -31.47 25.16
N LYS A 24 -16.04 -30.21 25.16
CA LYS A 24 -16.74 -29.09 24.54
C LYS A 24 -15.84 -28.43 23.50
N GLU A 25 -16.39 -28.19 22.32
CA GLU A 25 -15.74 -27.41 21.29
C GLU A 25 -16.22 -25.96 21.36
N LEU A 26 -15.28 -25.02 21.47
CA LEU A 26 -15.55 -23.58 21.55
C LEU A 26 -14.83 -22.87 20.41
N VAL A 27 -15.51 -21.89 19.80
CA VAL A 27 -14.89 -21.01 18.80
C VAL A 27 -13.86 -20.12 19.50
N ASN A 28 -12.64 -20.06 18.95
CA ASN A 28 -11.59 -19.21 19.50
C ASN A 28 -11.84 -17.74 19.15
N LEU A 29 -12.44 -16.99 20.09
CA LEU A 29 -12.71 -15.55 19.94
C LEU A 29 -11.44 -14.68 19.89
N ASN A 30 -10.28 -15.21 20.32
CA ASN A 30 -9.01 -14.48 20.33
C ASN A 30 -8.23 -14.62 19.00
N LEU A 31 -8.80 -15.32 18.01
CA LEU A 31 -8.15 -15.55 16.74
C LEU A 31 -8.18 -14.28 15.88
N LYS A 32 -7.09 -13.51 15.93
CA LYS A 32 -6.88 -12.37 15.04
C LYS A 32 -6.64 -12.89 13.62
N LYS A 33 -7.64 -12.73 12.74
CA LYS A 33 -7.47 -12.96 11.30
C LYS A 33 -6.82 -11.72 10.70
N PHE A 34 -5.68 -11.90 10.06
CA PHE A 34 -5.06 -10.84 9.28
C PHE A 34 -5.89 -10.60 8.02
N HIS A 35 -6.06 -9.33 7.64
CA HIS A 35 -6.65 -9.01 6.37
C HIS A 35 -5.74 -9.49 5.23
N THR A 36 -6.34 -10.07 4.20
CA THR A 36 -5.63 -10.53 3.00
C THR A 36 -5.33 -9.39 2.02
N GLU A 37 -5.95 -8.23 2.24
CA GLU A 37 -5.76 -7.00 1.47
C GLU A 37 -5.85 -5.77 2.37
N PRO A 38 -5.22 -4.64 1.99
CA PRO A 38 -5.34 -3.39 2.74
C PRO A 38 -6.78 -2.88 2.78
N ILE A 39 -7.18 -2.36 3.95
CA ILE A 39 -8.44 -1.63 4.12
C ILE A 39 -8.22 -0.18 3.66
N ILE A 40 -8.94 0.22 2.62
CA ILE A 40 -8.92 1.56 2.04
C ILE A 40 -10.17 2.31 2.49
N GLU A 41 -10.00 3.39 3.25
CA GLU A 41 -11.09 4.22 3.75
C GLU A 41 -11.35 5.37 2.76
N ASN A 42 -12.31 6.24 3.06
CA ASN A 42 -12.64 7.37 2.20
C ASN A 42 -11.53 8.43 2.21
N GLY A 43 -10.80 8.59 3.32
CA GLY A 43 -9.67 9.53 3.42
C GLY A 43 -8.61 9.27 2.36
N GLU A 44 -8.17 8.02 2.18
CA GLU A 44 -7.12 7.69 1.21
C GLU A 44 -7.60 7.85 -0.24
N LYS A 45 -8.90 7.69 -0.49
CA LYS A 45 -9.50 7.96 -1.82
C LYS A 45 -9.53 9.45 -2.12
N LEU A 46 -9.77 10.30 -1.11
CA LEU A 46 -9.67 11.76 -1.24
C LEU A 46 -8.24 12.18 -1.58
N ASP A 47 -7.26 11.67 -0.83
CA ASP A 47 -5.83 11.96 -1.09
C ASP A 47 -5.42 11.53 -2.51
N ALA A 48 -5.87 10.36 -2.96
CA ALA A 48 -5.60 9.87 -4.31
C ALA A 48 -6.23 10.75 -5.40
N HIS A 49 -7.40 11.31 -5.14
CA HIS A 49 -8.07 12.22 -6.05
C HIS A 49 -7.40 13.58 -6.11
N ASP A 50 -6.97 14.12 -4.97
CA ASP A 50 -6.22 15.37 -4.94
C ASP A 50 -4.88 15.21 -5.66
N LEU A 51 -4.22 14.06 -5.51
CA LEU A 51 -3.04 13.71 -6.29
C LEU A 51 -3.31 13.68 -7.81
N ASN A 52 -4.49 13.19 -8.22
CA ASN A 52 -4.91 13.21 -9.62
C ASN A 52 -5.21 14.62 -10.14
N LYS A 53 -5.82 15.48 -9.32
CA LYS A 53 -6.06 16.90 -9.64
C LYS A 53 -4.77 17.70 -9.84
N LEU A 54 -3.66 17.31 -9.19
CA LEU A 54 -2.36 17.94 -9.40
C LEU A 54 -1.82 17.76 -10.84
N GLY A 55 -2.39 16.85 -11.63
CA GLY A 55 -1.97 16.64 -13.02
C GLY A 55 -0.53 16.10 -13.15
N LYS A 56 -0.05 15.40 -12.10
CA LYS A 56 1.29 14.81 -12.11
C LYS A 56 1.43 13.79 -13.24
N THR A 57 2.56 13.83 -13.92
CA THR A 57 2.92 12.85 -14.94
C THR A 57 3.30 11.54 -14.27
N ILE A 58 2.66 10.45 -14.68
CA ILE A 58 3.07 9.10 -14.32
C ILE A 58 3.77 8.50 -15.53
N GLN A 59 5.03 8.13 -15.36
CA GLN A 59 5.81 7.48 -16.41
C GLN A 59 5.85 5.98 -16.21
N HIS A 60 5.67 5.21 -17.27
CA HIS A 60 5.77 3.76 -17.22
C HIS A 60 7.12 3.30 -17.78
N VAL A 61 7.93 2.66 -16.94
CA VAL A 61 9.27 2.18 -17.29
C VAL A 61 9.45 0.76 -16.73
N GLY A 62 9.56 -0.22 -17.64
CA GLY A 62 9.64 -1.63 -17.25
C GLY A 62 8.32 -2.09 -16.64
N GLU A 63 8.37 -2.54 -15.39
CA GLU A 63 7.21 -2.96 -14.58
C GLU A 63 6.71 -1.87 -13.62
N TYR A 64 7.36 -0.70 -13.61
CA TYR A 64 7.09 0.35 -12.64
C TYR A 64 6.38 1.55 -13.27
N TYR A 65 5.39 2.06 -12.55
CA TYR A 65 4.81 3.38 -12.73
C TYR A 65 5.50 4.34 -11.78
N MET A 66 6.13 5.38 -12.32
CA MET A 66 6.96 6.31 -11.58
C MET A 66 6.29 7.67 -11.47
N VAL A 67 6.32 8.23 -10.25
CA VAL A 67 5.79 9.56 -9.97
C VAL A 67 6.75 10.31 -9.06
N ARG A 68 6.98 11.61 -9.30
CA ARG A 68 7.79 12.44 -8.39
C ARG A 68 7.09 12.59 -7.04
N ASP A 69 7.89 12.71 -6.00
CA ASP A 69 7.45 13.09 -4.67
C ASP A 69 6.94 14.55 -4.58
N GLY A 70 6.32 14.90 -3.45
CA GLY A 70 5.81 16.23 -3.11
C GLY A 70 4.37 16.48 -3.57
N ASN A 71 3.76 17.61 -3.22
CA ASN A 71 2.39 17.96 -3.65
C ASN A 71 2.35 19.23 -4.52
N ASP A 72 3.50 19.67 -5.01
CA ASP A 72 3.63 20.92 -5.74
C ASP A 72 3.34 20.77 -7.24
N LYS A 73 2.52 21.66 -7.78
CA LYS A 73 2.26 21.79 -9.22
C LYS A 73 3.53 22.03 -10.06
N LYS A 74 4.60 22.52 -9.44
CA LYS A 74 5.90 22.78 -10.08
C LYS A 74 6.66 21.48 -10.41
N ASN A 75 6.42 20.40 -9.66
CA ASN A 75 7.10 19.10 -9.82
C ASN A 75 6.24 18.06 -10.55
N CYS A 76 5.32 18.51 -11.42
CA CYS A 76 4.40 17.61 -12.12
C CYS A 76 4.99 16.92 -13.34
N LYS A 77 6.12 17.38 -13.87
CA LYS A 77 6.74 16.81 -15.07
C LYS A 77 7.83 15.82 -14.68
N LEU A 78 7.67 14.60 -15.16
CA LEU A 78 8.67 13.54 -15.05
C LEU A 78 8.86 12.97 -16.45
N SER A 79 10.08 13.03 -16.95
CA SER A 79 10.43 12.47 -18.26
C SER A 79 10.86 11.01 -18.13
N ARG A 80 10.77 10.26 -19.24
CA ARG A 80 11.19 8.87 -19.29
C ARG A 80 12.70 8.71 -19.10
N ASP A 81 13.49 9.66 -19.58
CA ASP A 81 14.95 9.62 -19.45
C ASP A 81 15.41 9.88 -18.02
N GLU A 82 14.76 10.81 -17.30
CA GLU A 82 14.97 11.00 -15.86
C GLU A 82 14.67 9.72 -15.07
N CYS A 83 13.60 8.99 -15.42
CA CYS A 83 13.26 7.71 -14.79
C CYS A 83 14.37 6.66 -14.97
N LYS A 84 14.92 6.54 -16.18
CA LYS A 84 16.03 5.61 -16.46
C LYS A 84 17.30 6.00 -15.69
N GLN A 85 17.63 7.29 -15.68
CA GLN A 85 18.78 7.81 -14.93
C GLN A 85 18.62 7.56 -13.43
N TYR A 86 17.41 7.74 -12.89
CA TYR A 86 17.10 7.45 -11.49
C TYR A 86 17.34 5.97 -11.16
N LEU A 87 16.82 5.03 -11.96
CA LEU A 87 17.06 3.60 -11.78
C LEU A 87 18.56 3.25 -11.83
N GLN A 88 19.32 3.85 -12.75
CA GLN A 88 20.77 3.67 -12.82
C GLN A 88 21.49 4.24 -11.60
N ARG A 89 21.06 5.40 -11.08
CA ARG A 89 21.62 5.98 -9.84
C ARG A 89 21.39 5.07 -8.65
N LEU A 90 20.21 4.50 -8.50
CA LEU A 90 19.89 3.59 -7.39
C LEU A 90 20.83 2.37 -7.35
N GLN A 91 21.25 1.85 -8.51
CA GLN A 91 22.12 0.69 -8.60
C GLN A 91 23.60 1.02 -8.47
N ASN A 92 24.05 2.12 -9.07
CA ASN A 92 25.47 2.36 -9.32
C ASN A 92 26.10 3.45 -8.46
N LYS A 93 25.31 4.27 -7.76
CA LYS A 93 25.85 5.42 -7.01
C LYS A 93 26.46 4.94 -5.67
N PRO A 94 27.76 5.14 -5.44
CA PRO A 94 28.35 4.90 -4.12
C PRO A 94 27.92 6.03 -3.18
N TRP A 95 26.95 5.75 -2.32
CA TRP A 95 26.43 6.70 -1.34
C TRP A 95 27.46 6.98 -0.25
N LYS A 96 27.76 8.27 -0.02
CA LYS A 96 28.69 8.69 1.04
C LYS A 96 27.98 9.06 2.35
N LYS A 97 26.70 9.45 2.25
CA LYS A 97 25.87 9.83 3.39
C LYS A 97 24.48 9.23 3.26
N PHE A 98 23.91 8.83 4.38
CA PHE A 98 22.57 8.26 4.45
C PHE A 98 21.50 9.27 4.03
N ASP A 99 21.60 10.54 4.47
CA ASP A 99 20.61 11.57 4.14
C ASP A 99 20.55 11.85 2.63
N GLU A 100 21.70 11.83 1.96
CA GLU A 100 21.79 11.97 0.49
C GLU A 100 21.14 10.78 -0.22
N MET A 101 21.31 9.58 0.31
CA MET A 101 20.68 8.37 -0.22
C MET A 101 19.16 8.41 -0.06
N ILE A 102 18.67 8.68 1.15
CA ILE A 102 17.24 8.72 1.45
C ILE A 102 16.52 9.81 0.65
N THR A 103 17.12 11.00 0.54
CA THR A 103 16.55 12.09 -0.26
C THR A 103 16.41 11.71 -1.73
N ASP A 104 17.41 11.04 -2.31
CA ASP A 104 17.35 10.61 -3.71
C ASP A 104 16.36 9.45 -3.87
N VAL A 105 16.39 8.44 -2.98
CA VAL A 105 15.47 7.28 -3.02
C VAL A 105 14.02 7.72 -2.96
N PHE A 106 13.65 8.64 -2.06
CA PHE A 106 12.28 9.12 -1.95
C PHE A 106 11.91 10.24 -2.92
N SER A 107 12.81 10.67 -3.81
CA SER A 107 12.50 11.72 -4.80
C SER A 107 11.50 11.27 -5.88
N ILE A 108 11.50 9.98 -6.20
CA ILE A 108 10.62 9.35 -7.18
C ILE A 108 10.06 8.07 -6.56
N HIS A 109 8.74 7.98 -6.50
CA HIS A 109 8.04 6.80 -6.01
C HIS A 109 7.84 5.80 -7.14
N LEU A 110 8.27 4.56 -6.90
CA LEU A 110 8.12 3.42 -7.78
C LEU A 110 6.84 2.67 -7.37
N ILE A 111 5.86 2.62 -8.26
CA ILE A 111 4.60 1.94 -8.06
C ILE A 111 4.60 0.68 -8.93
N LYS A 112 4.39 -0.49 -8.34
CA LYS A 112 4.18 -1.74 -9.06
C LYS A 112 2.72 -2.15 -8.93
N ILE A 113 1.99 -2.05 -10.03
CA ILE A 113 0.55 -2.33 -10.05
C ILE A 113 0.31 -3.84 -10.19
N ASN A 114 -0.54 -4.37 -9.31
CA ASN A 114 -1.05 -5.72 -9.43
C ASN A 114 -2.38 -5.70 -10.18
N ASN A 115 -2.39 -6.20 -11.42
CA ASN A 115 -3.57 -6.18 -12.29
C ASN A 115 -4.69 -7.13 -11.83
N ASN A 116 -4.38 -8.17 -11.05
CA ASN A 116 -5.38 -9.11 -10.54
C ASN A 116 -6.12 -8.56 -9.32
N ASN A 117 -5.38 -7.90 -8.42
CA ASN A 117 -5.95 -7.17 -7.29
C ASN A 117 -5.11 -5.92 -7.04
N TRP A 118 -5.61 -4.77 -7.48
CA TRP A 118 -4.89 -3.50 -7.40
C TRP A 118 -4.59 -3.09 -5.95
N LYS A 119 -5.36 -3.55 -4.95
CA LYS A 119 -5.10 -3.25 -3.53
C LYS A 119 -3.79 -3.89 -3.04
N ASN A 120 -3.34 -4.95 -3.71
CA ASN A 120 -2.07 -5.62 -3.45
C ASN A 120 -0.93 -5.04 -4.30
N SER A 121 -1.11 -3.85 -4.88
CA SER A 121 -0.03 -3.11 -5.53
C SER A 121 0.97 -2.59 -4.50
N THR A 122 2.20 -2.35 -4.93
CA THR A 122 3.27 -1.84 -4.05
C THR A 122 3.69 -0.43 -4.44
N CYS A 123 4.20 0.32 -3.48
CA CYS A 123 4.78 1.64 -3.69
C CYS A 123 5.97 1.86 -2.77
N THR A 124 6.97 2.62 -3.22
CA THR A 124 8.14 2.96 -2.39
C THR A 124 7.95 4.22 -1.54
N CYS A 125 6.76 4.84 -1.54
CA CYS A 125 6.51 6.01 -0.70
C CYS A 125 6.39 5.64 0.78
N VAL A 126 6.63 6.63 1.66
CA VAL A 126 6.64 6.45 3.11
C VAL A 126 5.31 5.91 3.64
N ASP A 127 4.19 6.40 3.12
CA ASP A 127 2.86 5.95 3.58
C ASP A 127 2.63 4.47 3.30
N TRP A 128 3.07 3.99 2.13
CA TRP A 128 2.96 2.58 1.79
C TRP A 128 3.89 1.73 2.65
N LEU A 129 5.13 2.17 2.87
CA LEU A 129 6.08 1.44 3.72
C LEU A 129 5.61 1.32 5.19
N LYS A 130 4.81 2.28 5.68
CA LYS A 130 4.24 2.24 7.04
C LYS A 130 2.94 1.46 7.12
N ASN A 131 2.04 1.66 6.16
CA ASN A 131 0.64 1.25 6.28
C ASN A 131 0.19 0.22 5.24
N TYR A 132 1.07 -0.17 4.30
CA TYR A 132 0.76 -1.01 3.14
C TYR A 132 -0.34 -0.45 2.22
N LYS A 133 -0.62 0.85 2.32
CA LYS A 133 -1.56 1.61 1.49
C LYS A 133 -1.05 3.02 1.25
N CYS A 134 -1.32 3.59 0.09
CA CYS A 134 -1.03 4.99 -0.21
C CYS A 134 -1.88 5.55 -1.33
N SER A 135 -1.96 6.88 -1.40
CA SER A 135 -2.66 7.60 -2.47
C SER A 135 -2.08 7.30 -3.86
N HIS A 136 -0.77 7.03 -3.97
CA HIS A 136 -0.11 6.72 -5.24
C HIS A 136 -0.63 5.44 -5.90
N THR A 137 -0.77 4.34 -5.16
CA THR A 137 -1.30 3.07 -5.70
C THR A 137 -2.76 3.21 -6.10
N ILE A 138 -3.55 3.93 -5.28
CA ILE A 138 -4.98 4.17 -5.53
C ILE A 138 -5.16 5.06 -6.78
N ALA A 139 -4.41 6.16 -6.87
CA ALA A 139 -4.45 7.08 -8.00
C ALA A 139 -3.96 6.41 -9.30
N GLY A 140 -2.89 5.61 -9.21
CA GLY A 140 -2.40 4.81 -10.33
C GLY A 140 -3.43 3.80 -10.82
N ALA A 141 -4.05 3.05 -9.90
CA ALA A 141 -5.11 2.10 -10.23
C ALA A 141 -6.32 2.79 -10.90
N TYR A 142 -6.70 3.99 -10.43
CA TYR A 142 -7.78 4.78 -11.04
C TYR A 142 -7.46 5.17 -12.48
N ARG A 143 -6.26 5.70 -12.74
CA ARG A 143 -5.85 6.08 -14.11
C ARG A 143 -5.72 4.89 -15.06
N LEU A 144 -5.49 3.69 -14.51
CA LEU A 144 -5.47 2.43 -15.25
C LEU A 144 -6.86 1.79 -15.38
N ASN A 145 -7.92 2.47 -14.91
CA ASN A 145 -9.30 1.97 -14.89
C ASN A 145 -9.49 0.64 -14.13
N LEU A 146 -8.63 0.34 -13.16
CA LEU A 146 -8.75 -0.85 -12.29
C LEU A 146 -9.67 -0.61 -11.10
N VAL A 147 -9.90 0.66 -10.75
CA VAL A 147 -10.82 1.09 -9.69
C VAL A 147 -11.51 2.37 -10.12
N ASN A 148 -12.78 2.50 -9.79
CA ASN A 148 -13.51 3.75 -9.86
C ASN A 148 -13.97 4.09 -8.44
N PHE A 149 -13.65 5.28 -7.96
CA PHE A 149 -14.08 5.78 -6.66
C PHE A 149 -14.76 7.14 -6.78
N ASN A 150 -15.33 7.45 -7.96
CA ASN A 150 -16.03 8.71 -8.21
C ASN A 150 -17.22 8.92 -7.26
N ASP A 151 -17.87 7.85 -6.83
CA ASP A 151 -19.01 7.90 -5.90
C ASP A 151 -18.64 8.52 -4.55
N VAL A 152 -17.38 8.39 -4.12
CA VAL A 152 -16.89 8.99 -2.85
C VAL A 152 -16.84 10.52 -2.91
N PHE A 153 -16.79 11.11 -4.10
CA PHE A 153 -16.82 12.57 -4.27
C PHE A 153 -18.24 13.13 -4.38
N MET A 154 -19.24 12.29 -4.62
CA MET A 154 -20.65 12.71 -4.69
C MET A 154 -21.28 12.85 -3.29
N ASP A 155 -20.70 12.19 -2.28
CA ASP A 155 -21.16 12.20 -0.89
C ASP A 155 -20.52 13.31 -0.01
N LEU A 156 -19.66 14.16 -0.58
CA LEU A 156 -19.13 15.32 0.14
C LEU A 156 -20.11 16.50 0.02
N PRO A 157 -20.61 17.07 1.13
CA PRO A 157 -21.48 18.23 1.06
C PRO A 157 -20.75 19.42 0.40
N ILE A 158 -21.47 20.09 -0.51
CA ILE A 158 -21.06 21.30 -1.24
C ILE A 158 -20.83 22.47 -0.26
#